data_AF-A0AB39BNB8-F1
#
_entry.id   AF-A0AB39BNB8-F1
#
_cell.length_a   1.000
_cell.length_b   1.000
_cell.length_c   1.000
_cell.angle_alpha   90.00
_cell.angle_beta   90.00
_cell.angle_gamma   90.00
#
_symmetry.space_group_name_H-M   'P 1'
#
loop_
_entity.id
_entity.type
_entity.pdbx_description
1 polymer ?
#
loop_
_entity_poly.entity_id
_entity_poly.type
_entity_poly.pdbx_seq_one_letter_code
_entity_poly.pdbx_strand_id
1 'polypeptide(L)'
;MKLGFRDFYYLDADYVDNLLGFIEGFIEEEVSKLERKETTTHGKAKAMGIAETGRDSKKGEEFTRRGKTTPEIKFKKVIDYLIDNDLDQIDSFNEDLWEMLIQEEEIIEVRGGLHFTQIYDLVKDVKFIGSTGKELGIIDEKEVESVTVMLDKLREIQDKNGIPVKINTRDDTYSFITYLNEKYLLKDKVEVVGNDFRMLCKIERIIPKSEQIELFDLKEIEKKYSNREQRRKGKVTELPPEFNEVVEGPAAVVLPIAIYR
;
A
#
# COMPACT_ATOMS: atom_id res chain seq x y z
N MET A 1 -18.49 -10.62 -17.73
CA MET A 1 -17.12 -10.06 -17.65
C MET A 1 -16.91 -9.65 -16.20
N LYS A 2 -16.02 -10.33 -15.45
CA LYS A 2 -15.62 -9.85 -14.13
C LYS A 2 -14.65 -8.70 -14.36
N LEU A 3 -15.01 -7.46 -13.98
CA LEU A 3 -14.03 -6.38 -13.97
C LEU A 3 -13.04 -6.70 -12.84
N GLY A 4 -11.77 -6.96 -13.18
CA GLY A 4 -10.67 -7.07 -12.21
C GLY A 4 -10.22 -5.70 -11.69
N PHE A 5 -11.18 -4.83 -11.38
CA PHE A 5 -10.92 -3.52 -10.79
C PHE A 5 -10.45 -3.74 -9.35
N ARG A 6 -9.34 -3.09 -9.00
CA ARG A 6 -8.76 -3.12 -7.65
C ARG A 6 -8.82 -1.72 -7.09
N ASP A 7 -9.47 -1.57 -5.96
CA ASP A 7 -9.53 -0.31 -5.24
C ASP A 7 -8.33 -0.22 -4.29
N PHE A 8 -7.31 0.56 -4.66
CA PHE A 8 -6.05 0.62 -3.93
C PHE A 8 -6.13 1.55 -2.71
N TYR A 9 -5.57 1.07 -1.61
CA TYR A 9 -5.40 1.79 -0.35
C TYR A 9 -3.92 2.14 -0.11
N TYR A 10 -3.03 1.28 -0.60
CA TYR A 10 -1.58 1.47 -0.61
C TYR A 10 -1.00 0.90 -1.90
N LEU A 11 -0.05 1.59 -2.52
CA LEU A 11 0.64 1.13 -3.71
C LEU A 11 2.07 1.70 -3.76
N ASP A 12 3.08 0.85 -3.50
CA ASP A 12 4.48 1.24 -3.66
C ASP A 12 4.83 1.26 -5.16
N ALA A 13 4.60 2.41 -5.77
CA ALA A 13 4.84 2.62 -7.19
C ALA A 13 6.32 2.44 -7.57
N ASP A 14 7.25 2.73 -6.66
CA ASP A 14 8.69 2.60 -6.91
C ASP A 14 9.07 1.11 -6.94
N TYR A 15 8.53 0.29 -6.03
CA TYR A 15 8.74 -1.15 -6.04
C TYR A 15 8.09 -1.82 -7.26
N VAL A 16 6.88 -1.41 -7.62
CA VAL A 16 6.19 -1.89 -8.83
C VAL A 16 7.00 -1.58 -10.09
N ASP A 17 7.58 -0.37 -10.18
CA ASP A 17 8.45 0.01 -11.30
C ASP A 17 9.70 -0.86 -11.37
N ASN A 18 10.31 -1.17 -10.22
CA ASN A 18 11.48 -2.06 -10.16
C ASN A 18 11.13 -3.50 -10.59
N LEU A 19 10.03 -4.05 -10.10
CA LEU A 19 9.55 -5.37 -10.52
C LEU A 19 9.26 -5.41 -12.02
N LEU A 20 8.54 -4.41 -12.53
CA LEU A 20 8.22 -4.34 -13.94
C LEU A 20 9.47 -4.18 -14.81
N GLY A 21 10.43 -3.37 -14.37
CA GLY A 21 11.73 -3.24 -15.01
C GLY A 21 12.53 -4.54 -15.03
N PHE A 22 12.42 -5.37 -13.99
CA PHE A 22 13.02 -6.71 -13.95
C PHE A 22 12.31 -7.69 -14.91
N ILE A 23 10.97 -7.62 -15.00
CA ILE A 23 10.15 -8.50 -15.85
C ILE A 23 10.28 -8.15 -17.34
N GLU A 24 10.10 -6.87 -17.69
CA GLU A 24 10.04 -6.40 -19.09
C GLU A 24 11.38 -5.86 -19.61
N GLY A 25 12.35 -5.57 -18.74
CA GLY A 25 13.64 -4.96 -19.10
C GLY A 25 13.59 -3.45 -19.35
N PHE A 26 12.40 -2.83 -19.27
CA PHE A 26 12.20 -1.39 -19.41
C PHE A 26 10.92 -0.95 -18.68
N ILE A 27 10.77 0.35 -18.44
CA ILE A 27 9.57 0.94 -17.84
C ILE A 27 8.94 1.87 -18.88
N GLU A 28 7.76 1.51 -19.37
CA GLU A 28 7.01 2.32 -20.33
C GLU A 28 6.23 3.45 -19.63
N GLU A 29 6.63 4.71 -19.82
CA GLU A 29 5.96 5.87 -19.20
C GLU A 29 4.83 6.46 -20.06
N GLU A 30 4.99 6.46 -21.39
CA GLU A 30 4.02 7.00 -22.33
C GLU A 30 3.74 6.03 -23.46
N VAL A 31 2.45 5.86 -23.76
CA VAL A 31 1.98 5.05 -24.90
C VAL A 31 1.48 6.00 -25.97
N SER A 32 2.10 5.96 -27.15
CA SER A 32 1.60 6.64 -28.35
C SER A 32 1.03 5.60 -29.32
N LYS A 33 -0.28 5.61 -29.52
CA LYS A 33 -0.95 4.79 -30.54
C LYS A 33 -1.34 5.64 -31.73
N LEU A 34 -0.93 5.21 -32.91
CA LEU A 34 -1.25 5.83 -34.19
C LEU A 34 -2.45 5.07 -34.76
N GLU A 35 -3.63 5.68 -34.69
CA GLU A 35 -4.85 5.12 -35.27
C GLU A 35 -5.10 5.79 -36.62
N ARG A 36 -5.10 4.99 -37.70
CA ARG A 36 -5.40 5.47 -39.04
C ARG A 36 -6.83 5.08 -39.41
N LYS A 37 -7.66 6.09 -39.69
CA LYS A 37 -8.99 5.88 -40.26
C LYS A 37 -8.95 6.23 -41.75
N GLU A 38 -8.96 5.21 -42.61
CA GLU A 38 -9.11 5.40 -44.05
C GLU A 38 -10.59 5.37 -44.40
N THR A 39 -11.11 6.48 -44.96
CA THR A 39 -12.45 6.49 -45.56
C THR A 39 -12.31 6.56 -47.06
N THR A 40 -12.78 5.54 -47.77
CA THR A 40 -12.80 5.49 -49.23
C THR A 40 -14.16 5.93 -49.73
N THR A 41 -14.24 7.06 -50.42
CA THR A 41 -15.49 7.58 -50.99
C THR A 41 -15.47 7.38 -52.51
N HIS A 42 -16.20 6.39 -53.02
CA HIS A 42 -16.36 6.22 -54.46
C HIS A 42 -17.47 7.13 -54.99
N GLY A 43 -17.10 8.30 -55.52
CA GLY A 43 -18.03 9.18 -56.23
C GLY A 43 -18.18 8.77 -57.69
N LYS A 44 -19.34 8.23 -58.09
CA LYS A 44 -19.70 8.12 -59.51
C LYS A 44 -20.40 9.42 -59.96
N ALA A 45 -19.67 10.30 -60.63
CA ALA A 45 -20.28 11.41 -61.35
C ALA A 45 -20.70 10.94 -62.75
N LYS A 46 -22.01 10.83 -63.02
CA LYS A 46 -22.52 10.73 -64.39
C LYS A 46 -22.48 12.12 -65.01
N ALA A 47 -21.39 12.45 -65.68
CA ALA A 47 -21.38 13.52 -66.67
C ALA A 47 -21.71 12.92 -68.04
N MET A 48 -22.74 13.46 -68.68
CA MET A 48 -23.11 13.11 -70.04
C MET A 48 -21.96 13.47 -70.99
N GLY A 49 -21.16 12.48 -71.37
CA GLY A 49 -20.44 12.49 -72.66
C GLY A 49 -19.01 13.03 -72.73
N ILE A 50 -18.15 12.90 -71.71
CA ILE A 50 -16.67 12.97 -71.87
C ILE A 50 -16.01 12.02 -70.85
N ALA A 51 -14.98 11.29 -71.30
CA ALA A 51 -14.20 10.23 -70.63
C ALA A 51 -14.25 10.16 -69.08
N GLU A 52 -14.57 8.97 -68.55
CA GLU A 52 -14.51 8.64 -67.13
C GLU A 52 -13.06 8.72 -66.61
N THR A 53 -12.70 9.83 -65.96
CA THR A 53 -11.57 9.87 -65.04
C THR A 53 -12.12 9.78 -63.63
N GLY A 54 -12.04 8.59 -63.04
CA GLY A 54 -12.29 8.40 -61.62
C GLY A 54 -11.21 9.11 -60.80
N ARG A 55 -11.62 10.05 -59.93
CA ARG A 55 -10.76 10.57 -58.87
C ARG A 55 -11.07 9.80 -57.60
N ASP A 56 -10.22 8.83 -57.26
CA ASP A 56 -10.20 8.28 -55.91
C ASP A 56 -9.50 9.28 -54.99
N SER A 57 -10.26 9.95 -54.12
CA SER A 57 -9.70 10.72 -53.02
C SER A 57 -9.60 9.82 -51.79
N LYS A 58 -8.38 9.36 -51.47
CA LYS A 58 -8.09 8.78 -50.16
C LYS A 58 -7.93 9.91 -49.17
N LYS A 59 -8.89 10.07 -48.25
CA LYS A 59 -8.74 10.93 -47.07
C LYS A 59 -8.43 10.02 -45.89
N GLY A 60 -7.17 10.02 -45.47
CA GLY A 60 -6.73 9.39 -44.24
C GLY A 60 -6.75 10.43 -43.12
N GLU A 61 -7.42 10.12 -42.02
CA GLU A 61 -7.24 10.87 -40.78
C GLU A 61 -6.32 10.04 -39.88
N GLU A 62 -5.18 10.62 -39.51
CA GLU A 62 -4.24 10.05 -38.57
C GLU A 62 -4.45 10.73 -37.22
N PHE A 63 -4.88 9.94 -36.23
CA PHE A 63 -5.01 10.40 -34.86
C PHE A 63 -3.87 9.80 -34.05
N THR A 64 -3.06 10.67 -33.43
CA THR A 64 -2.09 10.24 -32.42
C THR A 64 -2.77 10.30 -31.08
N ARG A 65 -3.00 9.14 -30.46
CA ARG A 65 -3.48 9.05 -29.08
C ARG A 65 -2.29 8.86 -28.16
N ARG A 66 -2.03 9.85 -27.32
CA ARG A 66 -1.05 9.74 -26.23
C ARG A 66 -1.78 9.37 -24.94
N GLY A 67 -1.26 8.38 -24.23
CA GLY A 67 -1.72 7.99 -22.91
C GLY A 67 -0.53 7.88 -21.96
N LYS A 68 -0.75 8.16 -20.68
CA LYS A 68 0.24 7.93 -19.63
C LYS A 68 0.00 6.57 -19.00
N THR A 69 1.07 5.82 -18.75
CA THR A 69 0.99 4.59 -17.96
C THR A 69 0.96 4.95 -16.48
N THR A 70 -0.16 4.68 -15.80
CA THR A 70 -0.31 4.95 -14.37
C THR A 70 0.25 3.79 -13.53
N PRO A 71 0.60 4.02 -12.24
CA PRO A 71 1.08 2.96 -11.35
C PRO A 71 0.15 1.74 -11.27
N GLU A 72 -1.17 1.95 -11.33
CA GLU A 72 -2.17 0.87 -11.28
C GLU A 72 -2.13 0.00 -12.54
N ILE A 73 -1.83 0.59 -13.70
CA ILE A 73 -1.64 -0.16 -14.96
C ILE A 73 -0.37 -0.99 -14.88
N LYS A 74 0.72 -0.43 -14.35
CA LYS A 74 1.99 -1.14 -14.15
C LYS A 74 1.83 -2.28 -13.16
N PHE A 75 1.15 -2.03 -12.03
CA PHE A 75 0.81 -3.05 -11.04
C PHE A 75 0.01 -4.18 -11.69
N LYS A 76 -0.96 -3.86 -12.54
CA LYS A 76 -1.74 -4.88 -13.26
C LYS A 76 -0.83 -5.82 -14.05
N LYS A 77 0.15 -5.28 -14.78
CA LYS A 77 1.11 -6.10 -15.53
C LYS A 77 1.93 -7.00 -14.60
N VAL A 78 2.40 -6.45 -13.47
CA VAL A 78 3.18 -7.21 -12.47
C VAL A 78 2.34 -8.34 -11.87
N ILE A 79 1.14 -8.07 -11.37
CA ILE A 79 0.29 -9.10 -10.73
C ILE A 79 -0.17 -10.15 -11.75
N ASP A 80 -0.48 -9.76 -12.99
CA ASP A 80 -0.83 -10.72 -14.03
C ASP A 80 0.36 -11.66 -14.31
N TYR A 81 1.58 -11.10 -14.46
CA TYR A 81 2.80 -11.89 -14.66
C TYR A 81 3.06 -12.84 -13.49
N LEU A 82 2.94 -12.35 -12.25
CA LEU A 82 3.13 -13.18 -11.06
C LEU A 82 2.11 -14.32 -11.01
N ILE A 83 0.82 -14.04 -11.28
CA ILE A 83 -0.22 -15.08 -11.35
C ILE A 83 0.07 -16.11 -12.44
N ASP A 84 0.52 -15.67 -13.62
CA ASP A 84 0.90 -16.56 -14.71
C ASP A 84 2.15 -17.40 -14.41
N ASN A 85 2.91 -17.04 -13.37
CA ASN A 85 4.08 -17.75 -12.86
C ASN A 85 3.86 -18.28 -11.43
N ASP A 86 2.64 -18.76 -11.15
CA ASP A 86 2.28 -19.51 -9.93
C ASP A 86 2.36 -18.70 -8.62
N LEU A 87 2.00 -17.41 -8.64
CA LEU A 87 1.83 -16.62 -7.40
C LEU A 87 0.85 -17.29 -6.43
N ASP A 88 1.31 -17.51 -5.20
CA ASP A 88 0.44 -17.97 -4.12
C ASP A 88 -0.55 -16.89 -3.70
N GLN A 89 -1.84 -17.17 -3.90
CA GLN A 89 -2.97 -16.32 -3.49
C GLN A 89 -3.72 -16.98 -2.33
N ILE A 90 -3.44 -16.54 -1.11
CA ILE A 90 -3.79 -17.26 0.12
C ILE A 90 -4.86 -16.51 0.92
N ASP A 91 -5.98 -17.18 1.16
CA ASP A 91 -7.12 -16.64 1.93
C ASP A 91 -7.14 -17.11 3.40
N SER A 92 -6.47 -18.23 3.72
CA SER A 92 -6.38 -18.86 5.04
C SER A 92 -5.21 -19.82 5.09
N PHE A 93 -4.66 -20.09 6.27
CA PHE A 93 -3.51 -20.97 6.44
C PHE A 93 -3.85 -22.13 7.37
N ASN A 94 -3.31 -23.29 7.06
CA ASN A 94 -3.07 -24.33 8.05
C ASN A 94 -1.55 -24.44 8.29
N GLU A 95 -1.15 -25.28 9.25
CA GLU A 95 0.26 -25.44 9.62
C GLU A 95 1.12 -25.87 8.43
N ASP A 96 0.66 -26.85 7.64
CA ASP A 96 1.39 -27.33 6.47
C ASP A 96 1.59 -26.23 5.41
N LEU A 97 0.53 -25.46 5.09
CA LEU A 97 0.61 -24.37 4.12
C LEU A 97 1.53 -23.24 4.60
N TRP A 98 1.49 -22.93 5.90
CA TRP A 98 2.37 -21.93 6.47
C TRP A 98 3.84 -22.34 6.32
N GLU A 99 4.18 -23.57 6.70
CA GLU A 99 5.56 -24.07 6.60
C GLU A 99 6.06 -24.19 5.17
N MET A 100 5.18 -24.50 4.20
CA MET A 100 5.56 -24.62 2.80
C MET A 100 5.71 -23.27 2.10
N LEU A 101 4.74 -22.37 2.28
CA LEU A 101 4.59 -21.16 1.46
C LEU A 101 5.24 -19.92 2.06
N ILE A 102 5.37 -19.85 3.39
CA ILE A 102 5.96 -18.69 4.06
C ILE A 102 7.47 -18.91 4.15
N GLN A 103 8.18 -18.53 3.09
CA GLN A 103 9.63 -18.54 3.01
C GLN A 103 10.14 -17.12 2.78
N GLU A 104 11.30 -16.79 3.35
CA GLU A 104 11.93 -15.48 3.11
C GLU A 104 12.18 -15.25 1.62
N GLU A 105 12.05 -14.00 1.20
CA GLU A 105 12.17 -13.52 -0.17
C GLU A 105 11.02 -13.88 -1.13
N GLU A 106 10.11 -14.77 -0.75
CA GLU A 106 8.94 -15.11 -1.57
C GLU A 106 7.93 -13.95 -1.65
N ILE A 107 7.27 -13.83 -2.80
CA ILE A 107 6.17 -12.89 -3.02
C ILE A 107 4.86 -13.65 -2.97
N ILE A 108 3.92 -13.19 -2.13
CA ILE A 108 2.62 -13.80 -1.96
C ILE A 108 1.51 -12.74 -1.96
N GLU A 109 0.29 -13.14 -2.33
CA GLU A 109 -0.92 -12.35 -2.08
C GLU A 109 -1.68 -12.95 -0.90
N VAL A 110 -1.78 -12.21 0.20
CA VAL A 110 -2.53 -12.62 1.39
C VAL A 110 -3.83 -11.85 1.52
N ARG A 111 -4.88 -12.52 1.99
CA ARG A 111 -6.16 -11.88 2.31
C ARG A 111 -6.41 -11.88 3.82
N GLY A 112 -6.81 -10.73 4.36
CA GLY A 112 -6.97 -10.60 5.79
C GLY A 112 -7.71 -9.34 6.27
N GLY A 113 -7.90 -9.28 7.58
CA GLY A 113 -8.31 -8.09 8.30
C GLY A 113 -7.09 -7.21 8.58
N LEU A 114 -7.17 -5.93 8.20
CA LEU A 114 -6.10 -4.98 8.41
C LEU A 114 -6.42 -4.12 9.64
N HIS A 115 -5.47 -4.11 10.57
CA HIS A 115 -5.56 -3.37 11.82
C HIS A 115 -4.31 -2.50 11.98
N PHE A 116 -4.52 -1.20 12.26
CA PHE A 116 -3.46 -0.37 12.83
C PHE A 116 -3.29 -0.71 14.30
N THR A 117 -2.09 -0.46 14.81
CA THR A 117 -1.74 -0.65 16.22
C THR A 117 -2.58 0.23 17.16
N GLN A 118 -2.70 -0.17 18.43
CA GLN A 118 -3.58 0.46 19.43
C GLN A 118 -3.35 1.97 19.61
N ILE A 119 -2.10 2.44 19.39
CA ILE A 119 -1.77 3.86 19.48
C ILE A 119 -2.53 4.72 18.45
N TYR A 120 -2.92 4.18 17.29
CA TYR A 120 -3.69 4.92 16.30
C TYR A 120 -5.15 5.11 16.71
N ASP A 121 -5.73 4.13 17.40
CA ASP A 121 -7.06 4.25 17.98
C ASP A 121 -7.06 5.31 19.08
N LEU A 122 -6.07 5.29 19.97
CA LEU A 122 -5.89 6.32 21.00
C LEU A 122 -5.76 7.72 20.38
N VAL A 123 -4.92 7.88 19.36
CA VAL A 123 -4.73 9.16 18.66
C VAL A 123 -6.02 9.67 18.02
N LYS A 124 -6.84 8.77 17.46
CA LYS A 124 -8.14 9.12 16.87
C LYS A 124 -9.10 9.62 17.93
N ASP A 125 -9.23 8.90 19.04
CA ASP A 125 -10.12 9.25 20.15
C ASP A 125 -9.70 10.58 20.80
N VAL A 126 -8.41 10.77 20.97
CA VAL A 126 -7.84 11.99 21.54
C VAL A 126 -8.01 13.21 20.62
N LYS A 127 -7.86 13.07 19.30
CA LYS A 127 -8.17 14.17 18.35
C LYS A 127 -9.65 14.57 18.41
N PHE A 128 -10.54 13.59 18.53
CA PHE A 128 -11.97 13.81 18.67
C PHE A 128 -12.31 14.55 19.98
N ILE A 129 -11.71 14.12 21.09
CA ILE A 129 -11.87 14.76 22.40
C ILE A 129 -11.24 16.15 22.42
N GLY A 130 -10.03 16.33 21.91
CA GLY A 130 -9.33 17.62 21.89
C GLY A 130 -10.05 18.68 21.05
N SER A 131 -10.59 18.31 19.90
CA SER A 131 -11.38 19.21 19.05
C SER A 131 -12.71 19.63 19.71
N THR A 132 -13.42 18.68 20.33
CA THR A 132 -14.73 18.93 20.96
C THR A 132 -14.62 19.54 22.36
N GLY A 133 -13.69 19.05 23.17
CA GLY A 133 -13.51 19.46 24.57
C GLY A 133 -12.81 20.80 24.74
N LYS A 134 -12.00 21.24 23.76
CA LYS A 134 -11.46 22.61 23.74
C LYS A 134 -12.55 23.64 23.42
N GLU A 135 -13.48 23.33 22.52
CA GLU A 135 -14.66 24.18 22.27
C GLU A 135 -15.60 24.26 23.48
N LEU A 136 -15.65 23.21 24.29
CA LEU A 136 -16.48 23.14 25.49
C LEU A 136 -15.76 23.59 26.78
N GLY A 137 -14.47 23.90 26.73
CA GLY A 137 -13.68 24.33 27.90
C GLY A 137 -13.44 23.25 28.95
N ILE A 138 -13.47 21.96 28.56
CA ILE A 138 -13.47 20.80 29.47
C ILE A 138 -12.06 20.23 29.71
N ILE A 139 -11.09 20.52 28.84
CA ILE A 139 -9.77 19.87 28.86
C ILE A 139 -8.69 20.82 29.41
N ASP A 140 -7.86 20.33 30.33
CA ASP A 140 -6.71 21.07 30.91
C ASP A 140 -5.57 21.21 29.88
N GLU A 141 -4.87 22.35 29.89
CA GLU A 141 -3.77 22.64 28.96
C GLU A 141 -2.64 21.59 29.05
N LYS A 142 -2.44 21.00 30.22
CA LYS A 142 -1.45 19.94 30.45
C LYS A 142 -1.80 18.62 29.74
N GLU A 143 -3.09 18.31 29.62
CA GLU A 143 -3.55 17.13 28.89
C GLU A 143 -3.37 17.33 27.38
N VAL A 144 -3.55 18.56 26.88
CA VAL A 144 -3.27 18.90 25.48
C VAL A 144 -1.78 18.78 25.16
N GLU A 145 -0.91 19.22 26.08
CA GLU A 145 0.54 19.15 25.90
C GLU A 145 1.04 17.69 25.87
N SER A 146 0.56 16.84 26.78
CA SER A 146 0.96 15.42 26.81
C SER A 146 0.53 14.67 25.54
N VAL A 147 -0.68 14.94 25.06
CA VAL A 147 -1.21 14.43 23.79
C VAL A 147 -0.36 14.87 22.61
N THR A 148 0.01 16.15 22.55
CA THR A 148 0.81 16.69 21.45
C THR A 148 2.19 16.01 21.40
N VAL A 149 2.81 15.81 22.56
CA VAL A 149 4.09 15.07 22.66
C VAL A 149 3.94 13.62 22.20
N MET A 150 2.82 12.95 22.49
CA MET A 150 2.57 11.59 22.00
C MET A 150 2.41 11.54 20.48
N LEU A 151 1.70 12.51 19.90
CA LEU A 151 1.52 12.62 18.45
C LEU A 151 2.85 12.87 17.73
N ASP A 152 3.68 13.76 18.27
CA ASP A 152 4.99 14.06 17.70
C ASP A 152 5.91 12.83 17.73
N LYS A 153 5.89 12.06 18.82
CA LYS A 153 6.65 10.79 18.93
C LYS A 153 6.17 9.75 17.95
N LEU A 154 4.85 9.57 17.85
CA LEU A 154 4.27 8.62 16.90
C LEU A 154 4.67 8.98 15.47
N ARG A 155 4.68 10.28 15.14
CA ARG A 155 5.13 10.77 13.84
C ARG A 155 6.62 10.50 13.60
N GLU A 156 7.48 10.73 14.59
CA GLU A 156 8.92 10.43 14.47
C GLU A 156 9.16 8.93 14.19
N ILE A 157 8.39 8.04 14.82
CA ILE A 157 8.46 6.59 14.53
C ILE A 157 8.00 6.29 13.11
N GLN A 158 6.88 6.88 12.68
CA GLN A 158 6.35 6.69 11.33
C GLN A 158 7.33 7.17 10.26
N ASP A 159 7.94 8.34 10.47
CA ASP A 159 8.89 8.92 9.52
C ASP A 159 10.15 8.05 9.38
N LYS A 160 10.56 7.36 10.45
CA LYS A 160 11.76 6.53 10.46
C LYS A 160 11.51 5.10 9.97
N ASN A 161 10.46 4.46 10.47
CA ASN A 161 10.23 3.04 10.33
C ASN A 161 9.02 2.71 9.46
N GLY A 162 8.19 3.69 9.10
CA GLY A 162 6.88 3.48 8.50
C GLY A 162 5.77 3.28 9.55
N ILE A 163 4.54 3.22 9.07
CA ILE A 163 3.34 3.01 9.87
C ILE A 163 3.15 1.52 10.12
N PRO A 164 3.29 1.02 11.36
CA PRO A 164 3.12 -0.39 11.65
C PRO A 164 1.66 -0.81 11.45
N VAL A 165 1.48 -1.91 10.76
CA VAL A 165 0.20 -2.52 10.43
C VAL A 165 0.29 -4.01 10.65
N LYS A 166 -0.76 -4.56 11.27
CA LYS A 166 -0.96 -5.98 11.46
C LYS A 166 -2.09 -6.44 10.55
N ILE A 167 -1.82 -7.48 9.77
CA ILE A 167 -2.82 -8.14 8.93
C ILE A 167 -3.03 -9.55 9.48
N ASN A 168 -4.25 -9.81 9.92
CA ASN A 168 -4.66 -11.13 10.39
C ASN A 168 -5.33 -11.88 9.26
N THR A 169 -4.92 -13.13 9.08
CA THR A 169 -5.61 -14.07 8.22
C THR A 169 -7.03 -14.31 8.74
N ARG A 170 -7.93 -14.79 7.88
CA ARG A 170 -9.35 -14.96 8.26
C ARG A 170 -9.60 -15.93 9.40
N ASP A 171 -8.68 -16.86 9.64
CA ASP A 171 -8.67 -17.82 10.74
C ASP A 171 -8.04 -17.28 12.03
N ASP A 172 -7.55 -16.02 12.02
CA ASP A 172 -6.91 -15.30 13.13
C ASP A 172 -5.72 -16.06 13.77
N THR A 173 -5.17 -17.04 13.05
CA THR A 173 -4.09 -17.90 13.55
C THR A 173 -2.72 -17.35 13.20
N TYR A 174 -2.61 -16.67 12.06
CA TYR A 174 -1.35 -16.17 11.53
C TYR A 174 -1.44 -14.67 11.29
N SER A 175 -0.31 -14.00 11.52
CA SER A 175 -0.22 -12.54 11.38
C SER A 175 0.91 -12.13 10.47
N PHE A 176 0.61 -11.15 9.61
CA PHE A 176 1.60 -10.46 8.79
C PHE A 176 1.80 -9.06 9.34
N ILE A 177 3.05 -8.69 9.54
CA ILE A 177 3.47 -7.41 10.11
C ILE A 177 4.14 -6.63 9.00
N THR A 178 3.69 -5.40 8.77
CA THR A 178 4.23 -4.56 7.73
C THR A 178 4.35 -3.11 8.22
N TYR A 179 5.23 -2.35 7.58
CA TYR A 179 5.43 -0.95 7.88
C TYR A 179 5.14 -0.12 6.63
N LEU A 180 3.98 0.55 6.61
CA LEU A 180 3.54 1.32 5.45
C LEU A 180 4.27 2.66 5.39
N ASN A 181 4.93 2.92 4.27
CA ASN A 181 5.44 4.26 3.97
C ASN A 181 4.28 5.20 3.60
N GLU A 182 4.13 6.30 4.34
CA GLU A 182 3.05 7.27 4.15
C GLU A 182 3.02 7.88 2.74
N LYS A 183 4.18 7.96 2.05
CA LYS A 183 4.28 8.43 0.66
C LYS A 183 3.40 7.64 -0.32
N TYR A 184 3.14 6.37 -0.02
CA TYR A 184 2.42 5.43 -0.92
C TYR A 184 1.00 5.12 -0.47
N LEU A 185 0.52 5.75 0.61
CA LEU A 185 -0.88 5.69 0.99
C LEU A 185 -1.72 6.50 0.00
N LEU A 186 -2.76 5.86 -0.53
CA LEU A 186 -3.71 6.49 -1.46
C LEU A 186 -5.00 6.94 -0.76
N LYS A 187 -5.24 6.43 0.45
CA LYS A 187 -6.40 6.72 1.28
C LYS A 187 -5.98 7.03 2.71
N ASP A 188 -6.87 7.68 3.45
CA ASP A 188 -6.63 7.98 4.86
C ASP A 188 -6.49 6.70 5.69
N LYS A 189 -5.70 6.74 6.75
CA LYS A 189 -5.47 5.62 7.67
C LYS A 189 -6.79 5.09 8.23
N VAL A 190 -7.79 5.95 8.47
CA VAL A 190 -9.11 5.55 8.96
C VAL A 190 -9.93 4.76 7.92
N GLU A 191 -9.58 4.85 6.64
CA GLU A 191 -10.20 4.06 5.58
C GLU A 191 -9.47 2.73 5.34
N VAL A 192 -8.19 2.67 5.67
CA VAL A 192 -7.33 1.48 5.52
C VAL A 192 -7.51 0.55 6.72
N VAL A 193 -8.74 0.29 7.16
CA VAL A 193 -9.04 -0.65 8.26
C VAL A 193 -10.28 -1.48 7.97
N GLY A 194 -10.35 -2.65 8.61
CA GLY A 194 -11.46 -3.59 8.52
C GLY A 194 -11.11 -4.85 7.76
N ASN A 195 -12.14 -5.54 7.28
CA ASN A 195 -12.00 -6.90 6.78
C ASN A 195 -11.77 -6.97 5.26
N ASP A 196 -11.31 -8.13 4.80
CA ASP A 196 -11.24 -8.53 3.40
C ASP A 196 -10.33 -7.67 2.49
N PHE A 197 -9.22 -7.17 3.02
CA PHE A 197 -8.16 -6.62 2.19
C PHE A 197 -7.33 -7.73 1.58
N ARG A 198 -6.80 -7.47 0.39
CA ARG A 198 -5.71 -8.23 -0.22
C ARG A 198 -4.44 -7.41 -0.14
N MET A 199 -3.35 -8.06 0.25
CA MET A 199 -2.02 -7.48 0.24
C MET A 199 -1.10 -8.34 -0.61
N LEU A 200 -0.52 -7.75 -1.66
CA LEU A 200 0.64 -8.31 -2.32
C LEU A 200 1.87 -7.88 -1.52
N CYS A 201 2.65 -8.83 -1.03
CA CYS A 201 3.83 -8.54 -0.22
C CYS A 201 4.97 -9.53 -0.50
N LYS A 202 6.17 -9.13 -0.11
CA LYS A 202 7.34 -10.01 -0.07
C LYS A 202 7.65 -10.36 1.37
N ILE A 203 7.92 -11.62 1.67
CA ILE A 203 8.32 -12.07 3.01
C ILE A 203 9.76 -11.62 3.27
N GLU A 204 9.97 -10.84 4.35
CA GLU A 204 11.31 -10.41 4.74
C GLU A 204 11.88 -11.26 5.87
N ARG A 205 11.04 -11.65 6.83
CA ARG A 205 11.47 -12.42 8.01
C ARG A 205 10.33 -13.23 8.59
N ILE A 206 10.63 -14.46 9.00
CA ILE A 206 9.67 -15.34 9.70
C ILE A 206 9.86 -15.22 11.22
N ILE A 207 8.75 -15.15 11.96
CA ILE A 207 8.71 -15.14 13.42
C ILE A 207 8.12 -16.49 13.90
N PRO A 208 8.94 -17.38 14.47
CA PRO A 208 8.49 -18.69 14.93
C PRO A 208 7.62 -18.59 16.20
N LYS A 209 6.86 -19.65 16.51
CA LYS A 209 5.92 -19.74 17.67
C LYS A 209 6.51 -19.37 19.03
N SER A 210 7.82 -19.49 19.21
CA SER A 210 8.52 -19.18 20.47
C SER A 210 9.12 -17.78 20.54
N GLU A 211 8.96 -16.98 19.48
CA GLU A 211 9.49 -15.62 19.38
C GLU A 211 8.37 -14.59 19.35
N GLN A 212 8.73 -13.38 19.77
CA GLN A 212 7.88 -12.21 19.68
C GLN A 212 8.68 -11.04 19.11
N ILE A 213 7.99 -10.11 18.49
CA ILE A 213 8.57 -8.87 17.97
C ILE A 213 7.81 -7.66 18.51
N GLU A 214 8.54 -6.63 18.92
CA GLU A 214 7.99 -5.32 19.27
C GLU A 214 7.68 -4.56 17.98
N LEU A 215 6.44 -4.09 17.81
CA LEU A 215 6.04 -3.37 16.61
C LEU A 215 6.74 -2.00 16.49
N PHE A 216 7.14 -1.42 17.61
CA PHE A 216 7.81 -0.13 17.66
C PHE A 216 9.25 -0.30 18.15
N ASP A 217 10.24 0.17 17.39
CA ASP A 217 11.63 0.28 17.87
C ASP A 217 11.79 1.54 18.73
N LEU A 218 11.45 1.41 20.02
CA LEU A 218 11.45 2.53 20.95
C LEU A 218 12.85 2.85 21.52
N LYS A 219 13.84 2.00 21.29
CA LYS A 219 15.15 2.07 21.97
C LYS A 219 15.92 3.34 21.68
N GLU A 220 15.79 3.92 20.49
CA GLU A 220 16.44 5.20 20.16
C GLU A 220 15.66 6.42 20.66
N ILE A 221 14.33 6.31 20.71
CA ILE A 221 13.45 7.40 21.16
C ILE A 221 13.57 7.56 22.67
N GLU A 222 13.51 6.47 23.43
CA GLU A 222 13.75 6.49 24.88
C GLU A 222 15.11 7.10 25.24
N LYS A 223 16.14 6.83 24.41
CA LYS A 223 17.44 7.50 24.54
C LYS A 223 17.29 8.98 24.29
N LYS A 224 16.75 9.42 23.15
CA LYS A 224 16.67 10.85 22.75
C LYS A 224 15.94 11.73 23.77
N TYR A 225 14.88 11.22 24.40
CA TYR A 225 14.03 12.00 25.31
C TYR A 225 14.39 11.90 26.80
N SER A 226 15.34 11.04 27.18
CA SER A 226 15.90 11.10 28.53
C SER A 226 16.93 12.24 28.58
N ASN A 227 16.60 13.34 29.26
CA ASN A 227 17.55 14.41 29.52
C ASN A 227 18.77 13.88 30.29
N ARG A 228 19.95 14.50 30.15
CA ARG A 228 21.21 14.00 30.74
C ARG A 228 21.11 13.76 32.26
N GLU A 229 20.29 14.55 32.96
CA GLU A 229 19.97 14.34 34.38
C GLU A 229 19.00 13.17 34.63
N GLN A 230 18.00 12.96 33.78
CA GLN A 230 17.08 11.82 33.85
C GLN A 230 17.80 10.49 33.59
N ARG A 231 18.74 10.46 32.62
CA ARG A 231 19.64 9.31 32.40
C ARG A 231 20.52 8.99 33.61
N ARG A 232 20.99 10.02 34.32
CA ARG A 232 21.78 9.87 35.56
C ARG A 232 20.93 9.43 36.77
N LYS A 233 19.63 9.72 36.76
CA LYS A 233 18.67 9.36 37.83
C LYS A 233 17.87 8.07 37.53
N GLY A 234 18.11 7.41 36.38
CA GLY A 234 17.38 6.20 35.97
C GLY A 234 15.90 6.41 35.66
N LYS A 235 15.44 7.66 35.46
CA LYS A 235 14.04 7.96 35.12
C LYS A 235 13.89 8.02 33.59
N VAL A 236 13.42 6.93 33.00
CA VAL A 236 12.97 6.91 31.59
C VAL A 236 11.61 7.61 31.54
N THR A 237 11.39 8.47 30.55
CA THR A 237 10.05 9.01 30.28
C THR A 237 9.19 7.85 29.80
N GLU A 238 8.29 7.34 30.65
CA GLU A 238 7.42 6.23 30.31
C GLU A 238 6.59 6.59 29.06
N LEU A 239 6.71 5.78 28.03
CA LEU A 239 5.82 5.84 26.88
C LEU A 239 4.48 5.21 27.26
N PRO A 240 3.38 5.65 26.63
CA PRO A 240 2.09 4.98 26.79
C PRO A 240 2.23 3.47 26.53
N PRO A 241 1.54 2.62 27.30
CA PRO A 241 1.63 1.16 27.15
C PRO A 241 1.25 0.68 25.75
N GLU A 242 0.47 1.46 24.99
CA GLU A 242 0.07 1.21 23.60
C GLU A 242 1.26 1.21 22.63
N PHE A 243 2.43 1.75 23.02
CA PHE A 243 3.66 1.62 22.25
C PHE A 243 4.39 0.29 22.50
N ASN A 244 4.04 -0.44 23.57
CA ASN A 244 4.64 -1.74 23.90
C ASN A 244 3.86 -2.90 23.25
N GLU A 245 3.36 -2.68 22.03
CA GLU A 245 2.62 -3.69 21.30
C GLU A 245 3.58 -4.75 20.74
N VAL A 246 3.32 -6.01 21.09
CA VAL A 246 4.10 -7.17 20.66
C VAL A 246 3.25 -8.12 19.82
N VAL A 247 3.89 -8.75 18.85
CA VAL A 247 3.28 -9.83 18.07
C VAL A 247 4.04 -11.12 18.33
N GLU A 248 3.33 -12.13 18.82
CA GLU A 248 3.84 -13.48 19.02
C GLU A 248 3.73 -14.29 17.72
N GLY A 249 4.70 -15.18 17.48
CA GLY A 249 4.63 -16.11 16.35
C GLY A 249 3.53 -17.16 16.52
N PRO A 250 3.06 -17.80 15.42
CA PRO A 250 3.64 -17.75 14.09
C PRO A 250 3.22 -16.50 13.31
N ALA A 251 4.20 -15.72 12.87
CA ALA A 251 3.98 -14.48 12.15
C ALA A 251 5.09 -14.24 11.12
N ALA A 252 4.89 -13.30 10.20
CA ALA A 252 5.92 -12.90 9.25
C ALA A 252 5.98 -11.37 9.13
N VAL A 253 7.20 -10.83 9.11
CA VAL A 253 7.45 -9.45 8.69
C VAL A 253 7.53 -9.42 7.17
N VAL A 254 6.79 -8.51 6.56
CA VAL A 254 6.66 -8.43 5.11
C VAL A 254 6.86 -7.01 4.60
N LEU A 255 7.40 -6.91 3.39
CA LEU A 255 7.44 -5.69 2.61
C LEU A 255 6.14 -5.55 1.82
N PRO A 256 5.32 -4.52 2.06
CA PRO A 256 4.05 -4.35 1.36
C PRO A 256 4.32 -3.78 -0.04
N ILE A 257 3.77 -4.40 -1.08
CA ILE A 257 3.85 -3.89 -2.45
C ILE A 257 2.56 -3.15 -2.79
N ALA A 258 1.41 -3.76 -2.48
CA ALA A 258 0.10 -3.13 -2.67
C ALA A 258 -0.92 -3.66 -1.67
N ILE A 259 -1.86 -2.81 -1.27
CA ILE A 259 -3.05 -3.17 -0.48
C ILE A 259 -4.29 -2.68 -1.22
N TYR A 260 -5.23 -3.58 -1.46
CA TYR A 260 -6.44 -3.29 -2.24
C TYR A 260 -7.64 -4.17 -1.86
N ARG A 261 -8.80 -3.81 -2.41
CA ARG A 261 -10.04 -4.60 -2.38
C ARG A 261 -10.53 -4.91 -3.79
#